data_AF-A0A949BWN5-F1
#
_entry.id   AF-A0A949BWN5-F1
#
_cell.length_a   1.000
_cell.length_b   1.000
_cell.length_c   1.000
_cell.angle_alpha   90.00
_cell.angle_beta   90.00
_cell.angle_gamma   90.00
#
_symmetry.space_group_name_H-M   'P 1'
#
loop_
_entity.id
_entity.type
_entity.pdbx_description
1 polymer ?
#
loop_
_entity_poly.entity_id
_entity_poly.type
_entity_poly.pdbx_seq_one_letter_code
_entity_poly.pdbx_strand_id
1 'polypeptide(L)'
;MDRMSRFFVVFLFIAFCFGTASIAEEITLTTYYPAPNGDYVDLRAKKLGVGTNYSDSSTVSISDDNLIVEGNVGIGTTNPATELDVNGTVNATGFSVGGTSYDGEIKVLSSDGVTPITIIVTNGIITSII
;
A
#
# COMPACT_ATOMS: atom_id res chain seq x y z
N MET A 1 32.25 37.06 0.58
CA MET A 1 30.92 36.86 1.19
C MET A 1 30.94 37.45 2.59
N ASP A 2 30.12 38.46 2.82
CA ASP A 2 29.95 39.12 4.13
C ASP A 2 29.47 38.10 5.19
N ARG A 3 29.90 38.29 6.45
CA ARG A 3 29.43 37.54 7.62
C ARG A 3 27.90 37.54 7.75
N MET A 4 27.23 38.62 7.34
CA MET A 4 25.76 38.70 7.32
C MET A 4 25.11 37.79 6.26
N SER A 5 25.76 37.61 5.10
CA SER A 5 25.29 36.73 4.02
C SER A 5 25.41 35.24 4.39
N ARG A 6 26.43 34.85 5.15
CA ARG A 6 26.59 33.45 5.62
C ARG A 6 25.57 33.06 6.68
N PHE A 7 25.18 33.99 7.56
CA PHE A 7 24.14 33.76 8.56
C PHE A 7 22.75 33.61 7.94
N PHE A 8 22.46 34.43 6.93
CA PHE A 8 21.19 34.37 6.20
C PHE A 8 21.02 33.05 5.43
N VAL A 9 22.08 32.53 4.82
CA VAL A 9 22.05 31.25 4.09
C VAL A 9 21.83 30.06 5.03
N VAL A 10 22.45 30.05 6.21
CA VAL A 10 22.25 28.98 7.22
C VAL A 10 20.84 29.03 7.80
N PHE A 11 20.29 30.23 8.04
CA PHE A 11 18.89 30.39 8.48
C PHE A 11 17.90 29.90 7.43
N LEU A 12 18.15 30.16 6.14
CA LEU A 12 17.32 29.67 5.04
C LEU A 12 17.38 28.13 4.91
N PHE A 13 18.56 27.52 5.11
CA PHE A 13 18.75 26.07 5.07
C PHE A 13 18.05 25.37 6.23
N ILE A 14 18.12 25.94 7.44
CA ILE A 14 17.43 25.42 8.62
C ILE A 14 15.92 25.57 8.47
N ALA A 15 15.42 26.71 7.97
CA ALA A 15 14.00 26.91 7.69
C ALA A 15 13.47 25.95 6.61
N PHE A 16 14.29 25.62 5.60
CA PHE A 16 13.97 24.62 4.57
C PHE A 16 13.92 23.19 5.15
N CYS A 17 14.75 22.86 6.14
CA CYS A 17 14.73 21.57 6.83
C CYS A 17 13.57 21.39 7.83
N PHE A 18 12.95 22.47 8.32
CA PHE A 18 11.79 22.42 9.23
C PHE A 18 10.43 22.58 8.53
N GLY A 19 10.42 22.78 7.20
CA GLY A 19 9.25 23.18 6.43
C GLY A 19 8.28 22.08 5.98
N THR A 20 8.53 20.81 6.28
CA THR A 20 7.62 19.72 5.87
C THR A 20 7.25 18.85 7.06
N ALA A 21 6.51 19.41 8.02
CA ALA A 21 5.68 18.59 8.87
C ALA A 21 4.62 17.96 7.97
N SER A 22 4.70 16.64 7.76
CA SER A 22 3.60 15.88 7.17
C SER A 22 2.40 16.01 8.09
N ILE A 23 1.52 16.95 7.76
CA ILE A 23 0.23 17.10 8.41
C ILE A 23 -0.57 15.80 8.20
N ALA A 24 -0.85 15.10 9.28
CA ALA A 24 -1.71 13.92 9.24
C ALA A 24 -3.13 14.36 8.84
N GLU A 25 -3.75 13.63 7.93
CA GLU A 25 -5.17 13.80 7.58
C GLU A 25 -6.01 13.15 8.69
N GLU A 26 -6.53 13.97 9.60
CA GLU A 26 -7.40 13.50 10.69
C GLU A 26 -8.88 13.63 10.27
N ILE A 27 -9.59 12.51 10.21
CA ILE A 27 -11.05 12.49 10.02
C ILE A 27 -11.71 12.45 11.40
N THR A 28 -12.28 13.57 11.86
CA THR A 28 -13.04 13.66 13.11
C THR A 28 -14.52 13.38 12.86
N LEU A 29 -15.06 12.29 13.44
CA LEU A 29 -16.49 11.98 13.38
C LEU A 29 -17.19 12.37 14.69
N THR A 30 -18.11 13.33 14.63
CA THR A 30 -18.86 13.80 15.80
C THR A 30 -20.21 13.10 15.91
N THR A 31 -20.45 12.39 17.02
CA THR A 31 -21.78 11.90 17.41
C THR A 31 -22.35 12.80 18.51
N TYR A 32 -23.67 13.00 18.53
CA TYR A 32 -24.35 13.84 19.54
C TYR A 32 -24.94 12.96 20.65
N TYR A 33 -24.75 13.35 21.92
CA TYR A 33 -25.36 12.68 23.07
C TYR A 33 -26.35 13.60 23.82
N PRO A 34 -27.55 13.09 24.19
CA PRO A 34 -28.08 11.77 23.85
C PRO A 34 -28.50 11.71 22.37
N ALA A 35 -28.20 10.60 21.73
CA ALA A 35 -28.57 10.36 20.33
C ALA A 35 -30.11 10.42 20.20
N PRO A 36 -30.67 11.22 19.28
CA PRO A 36 -32.12 11.34 19.15
C PRO A 36 -32.81 10.02 18.71
N ASN A 37 -32.04 9.07 18.19
CA ASN A 37 -32.54 7.84 17.58
C ASN A 37 -31.43 6.75 17.52
N GLY A 38 -31.24 6.04 18.63
CA GLY A 38 -30.51 4.76 18.70
C GLY A 38 -29.13 4.79 19.36
N ASP A 39 -28.67 3.62 19.82
CA ASP A 39 -27.30 3.40 20.29
C ASP A 39 -26.39 3.14 19.07
N TYR A 40 -25.45 4.03 18.79
CA TYR A 40 -24.46 3.81 17.74
C TYR A 40 -23.34 2.92 18.29
N VAL A 41 -23.34 1.65 17.92
CA VAL A 41 -22.37 0.66 18.45
C VAL A 41 -21.08 0.62 17.62
N ASP A 42 -21.17 0.72 16.29
CA ASP A 42 -20.01 0.67 15.39
C ASP A 42 -20.14 1.67 14.23
N LEU A 43 -19.00 2.21 13.79
CA LEU A 43 -18.91 2.99 12.55
C LEU A 43 -18.75 2.03 11.36
N ARG A 44 -19.71 2.03 10.44
CA ARG A 44 -19.65 1.23 9.20
C ARG A 44 -19.66 2.15 7.99
N ALA A 45 -18.56 2.17 7.22
CA ALA A 45 -18.55 2.81 5.91
C ALA A 45 -19.14 1.86 4.87
N LYS A 46 -20.18 2.27 4.15
CA LYS A 46 -20.79 1.44 3.08
C LYS A 46 -19.89 1.33 1.84
N LYS A 47 -19.06 2.35 1.60
CA LYS A 47 -18.09 2.44 0.50
C LYS A 47 -16.89 3.22 1.00
N LEU A 48 -15.69 2.67 0.88
CA LEU A 48 -14.44 3.37 1.21
C LEU A 48 -13.51 3.28 0.00
N GLY A 49 -13.42 4.36 -0.76
CA GLY A 49 -12.33 4.54 -1.72
C GLY A 49 -11.11 5.08 -0.99
N VAL A 50 -9.94 4.48 -1.17
CA VAL A 50 -8.67 4.98 -0.63
C VAL A 50 -7.85 5.52 -1.81
N GLY A 51 -7.76 6.84 -1.90
CA GLY A 51 -7.20 7.55 -3.06
C GLY A 51 -8.07 8.72 -3.48
N THR A 52 -7.48 9.72 -4.13
CA THR A 52 -8.12 11.03 -4.36
C THR A 52 -9.13 11.03 -5.50
N ASN A 53 -9.25 9.97 -6.32
CA ASN A 53 -10.17 9.95 -7.46
C ASN A 53 -11.32 8.93 -7.37
N TYR A 54 -11.44 8.19 -6.25
CA TYR A 54 -12.47 7.16 -6.12
C TYR A 54 -13.83 7.65 -5.60
N SER A 55 -13.88 8.86 -5.06
CA SER A 55 -15.08 9.42 -4.42
C SER A 55 -16.03 10.15 -5.38
N ASP A 56 -15.62 10.40 -6.64
CA ASP A 56 -16.40 11.18 -7.62
C ASP A 56 -16.38 10.60 -9.05
N SER A 57 -16.27 9.28 -9.16
CA SER A 57 -16.43 8.59 -10.44
C SER A 57 -17.72 7.79 -10.40
N SER A 58 -18.81 8.40 -10.85
CA SER A 58 -20.09 7.73 -11.17
C SER A 58 -19.92 6.51 -12.11
N THR A 59 -18.73 6.32 -12.69
CA THR A 59 -18.34 5.22 -13.57
C THR A 59 -17.57 4.09 -12.87
N VAL A 60 -17.10 4.27 -11.63
CA VAL A 60 -16.46 3.20 -10.83
C VAL A 60 -17.42 2.78 -9.73
N SER A 61 -18.29 1.83 -10.06
CA SER A 61 -19.15 1.16 -9.08
C SER A 61 -18.29 0.31 -8.15
N ILE A 62 -17.86 0.88 -7.03
CA ILE A 62 -17.36 0.10 -5.89
C ILE A 62 -18.58 -0.65 -5.33
N SER A 63 -18.68 -1.95 -5.62
CA SER A 63 -19.68 -2.84 -5.01
C SER A 63 -19.38 -3.06 -3.53
N ASP A 64 -20.39 -3.47 -2.76
CA ASP A 64 -20.32 -3.54 -1.30
C ASP A 64 -19.17 -4.43 -0.76
N ASP A 65 -18.61 -5.32 -1.59
CA ASP A 65 -17.53 -6.27 -1.22
C ASP A 65 -16.14 -5.95 -1.81
N ASN A 66 -15.98 -4.82 -2.52
CA ASN A 66 -14.73 -4.51 -3.22
C ASN A 66 -13.90 -3.44 -2.49
N LEU A 67 -12.60 -3.68 -2.37
CA LEU A 67 -11.59 -2.67 -2.03
C LEU A 67 -10.83 -2.28 -3.30
N ILE A 68 -10.75 -0.98 -3.59
CA ILE A 68 -9.94 -0.43 -4.68
C ILE A 68 -8.93 0.55 -4.07
N VAL A 69 -7.65 0.38 -4.41
CA VAL A 69 -6.52 1.17 -3.89
C VAL A 69 -5.74 1.72 -5.07
N GLU A 70 -5.53 3.05 -5.09
CA GLU A 70 -4.84 3.78 -6.17
C GLU A 70 -3.30 3.68 -6.07
N GLY A 71 -2.79 3.11 -4.97
CA GLY A 71 -1.37 2.99 -4.66
C GLY A 71 -1.01 1.64 -4.06
N ASN A 72 0.17 1.57 -3.44
CA ASN A 72 0.73 0.33 -2.95
C ASN A 72 0.00 -0.20 -1.70
N VAL A 73 -0.33 -1.49 -1.71
CA VAL A 73 -0.92 -2.22 -0.59
C VAL A 73 0.19 -2.97 0.15
N GLY A 74 0.47 -2.55 1.38
CA GLY A 74 1.36 -3.26 2.30
C GLY A 74 0.60 -4.14 3.28
N ILE A 75 0.90 -5.45 3.31
CA ILE A 75 0.39 -6.38 4.33
C ILE A 75 1.57 -6.81 5.21
N GLY A 76 1.59 -6.37 6.47
CA GLY A 76 2.72 -6.62 7.38
C GLY A 76 3.98 -5.81 7.08
N THR A 77 3.89 -4.85 6.16
CA THR A 77 4.96 -3.90 5.80
C THR A 77 4.40 -2.47 5.83
N THR A 78 5.17 -1.52 6.37
CA THR A 78 4.79 -0.09 6.45
C THR A 78 5.26 0.72 5.25
N ASN A 79 6.15 0.16 4.44
CA ASN A 79 6.78 0.84 3.31
C ASN A 79 6.82 -0.10 2.10
N PRO A 80 5.66 -0.40 1.50
CA PRO A 80 5.57 -1.33 0.38
C PRO A 80 6.35 -0.80 -0.83
N ALA A 81 7.30 -1.61 -1.34
CA ALA A 81 8.15 -1.23 -2.47
C ALA A 81 7.49 -1.42 -3.85
N THR A 82 6.46 -2.25 -3.92
CA THR A 82 5.67 -2.58 -5.12
C THR A 82 4.17 -2.44 -4.83
N GLU A 83 3.34 -2.53 -5.88
CA GLU A 83 1.88 -2.34 -5.78
C GLU A 83 1.20 -3.26 -4.77
N LEU A 84 1.70 -4.48 -4.61
CA LEU A 84 1.36 -5.37 -3.51
C LEU A 84 2.65 -5.89 -2.88
N ASP A 85 2.83 -5.66 -1.58
CA ASP A 85 3.99 -6.13 -0.81
C ASP A 85 3.49 -6.79 0.48
N VAL A 86 3.81 -8.07 0.65
CA VAL A 86 3.33 -8.89 1.76
C VAL A 86 4.53 -9.44 2.52
N ASN A 87 4.72 -8.95 3.74
CA ASN A 87 5.67 -9.53 4.68
C ASN A 87 4.97 -10.67 5.46
N GLY A 88 4.79 -11.81 4.79
CA GLY A 88 4.09 -12.96 5.33
C GLY A 88 3.66 -13.96 4.25
N THR A 89 2.65 -14.78 4.56
CA THR A 89 2.15 -15.82 3.66
C THR A 89 0.88 -15.35 2.96
N VAL A 90 0.85 -15.50 1.63
CA VAL A 90 -0.37 -15.32 0.83
C VAL A 90 -1.06 -16.67 0.67
N ASN A 91 -2.32 -16.78 1.08
CA ASN A 91 -3.17 -17.93 0.78
C ASN A 91 -4.12 -17.56 -0.36
N ALA A 92 -3.96 -18.21 -1.51
CA ALA A 92 -4.77 -17.99 -2.71
C ALA A 92 -5.11 -19.32 -3.36
N THR A 93 -6.28 -19.39 -4.01
CA THR A 93 -6.68 -20.54 -4.81
C THR A 93 -5.82 -20.69 -6.08
N GLY A 94 -5.24 -19.60 -6.55
CA GLY A 94 -4.26 -19.57 -7.63
C GLY A 94 -3.53 -18.23 -7.69
N PHE A 95 -2.28 -18.26 -8.14
CA PHE A 95 -1.48 -17.07 -8.42
C PHE A 95 -1.19 -17.02 -9.93
N SER A 96 -1.86 -16.12 -10.64
CA SER A 96 -1.65 -15.92 -12.07
C SER A 96 -0.66 -14.79 -12.26
N VAL A 97 0.44 -15.09 -12.95
CA VAL A 97 1.47 -14.10 -13.23
C VAL A 97 1.39 -13.70 -14.69
N GLY A 98 0.89 -12.48 -14.94
CA GLY A 98 0.62 -11.96 -16.28
C GLY A 98 1.85 -11.33 -16.95
N GLY A 99 1.95 -11.44 -18.27
CA GLY A 99 3.06 -10.91 -19.08
C GLY A 99 3.38 -11.81 -20.27
N THR A 100 4.22 -11.35 -21.21
CA THR A 100 4.58 -12.13 -22.42
C THR A 100 5.57 -13.25 -22.16
N SER A 101 6.28 -13.22 -21.03
CA SER A 101 7.13 -14.29 -20.50
C SER A 101 7.56 -13.93 -19.08
N TYR A 102 7.49 -14.87 -18.15
CA TYR A 102 8.20 -14.73 -16.88
C TYR A 102 9.67 -15.14 -17.08
N ASP A 103 10.58 -14.30 -16.62
CA ASP A 103 12.03 -14.55 -16.58
C ASP A 103 12.47 -14.38 -15.13
N GLY A 104 12.87 -15.47 -14.48
CA GLY A 104 13.21 -15.45 -13.06
C GLY A 104 12.99 -16.78 -12.33
N GLU A 105 12.98 -16.69 -11.00
CA GLU A 105 12.82 -17.82 -10.09
C GLU A 105 11.41 -17.90 -9.53
N ILE A 106 10.80 -19.08 -9.60
CA ILE A 106 9.62 -19.42 -8.82
C ILE A 106 10.07 -20.28 -7.65
N LYS A 107 9.91 -19.76 -6.42
CA LYS A 107 10.21 -20.49 -5.19
C LYS A 107 8.94 -21.17 -4.71
N VAL A 108 8.94 -22.49 -4.77
CA VAL A 108 7.87 -23.33 -4.20
C VAL A 108 8.41 -23.90 -2.90
N LEU A 109 7.68 -23.79 -1.79
CA LEU A 109 8.09 -24.44 -0.54
C LEU A 109 8.17 -25.95 -0.76
N SER A 110 9.26 -26.61 -0.37
CA SER A 110 9.27 -28.07 -0.36
C SER A 110 8.33 -28.61 0.72
N SER A 111 8.02 -29.90 0.67
CA SER A 111 7.19 -30.57 1.68
C SER A 111 7.75 -30.47 3.11
N ASP A 112 9.04 -30.16 3.26
CA ASP A 112 9.66 -29.90 4.57
C ASP A 112 9.40 -28.48 5.10
N GLY A 113 8.92 -27.55 4.26
CA GLY A 113 8.66 -26.16 4.61
C GLY A 113 9.91 -25.32 4.90
N VAL A 114 11.11 -25.87 4.68
CA VAL A 114 12.39 -25.25 5.05
C VAL A 114 13.22 -24.90 3.83
N THR A 115 13.29 -25.79 2.84
CA THR A 115 14.01 -25.53 1.59
C THR A 115 13.02 -25.22 0.47
N PRO A 116 13.09 -24.04 -0.18
CA PRO A 116 12.29 -23.82 -1.37
C PRO A 116 12.91 -24.59 -2.54
N ILE A 117 12.07 -25.31 -3.28
CA ILE A 117 12.37 -25.76 -4.64
C ILE A 117 12.38 -24.53 -5.53
N THR A 118 13.46 -24.32 -6.27
CA THR A 118 13.62 -23.17 -7.17
C THR A 118 13.46 -23.63 -8.61
N ILE A 119 12.43 -23.12 -9.27
CA ILE A 119 12.21 -23.31 -10.70
C ILE A 119 12.77 -22.10 -11.42
N ILE A 120 13.72 -22.30 -12.33
CA ILE A 120 14.29 -21.24 -13.16
C ILE A 120 13.52 -21.22 -14.47
N VAL A 121 12.96 -20.07 -14.80
CA VAL A 121 12.23 -19.84 -16.04
C VAL A 121 12.98 -18.83 -16.87
N THR A 122 13.20 -19.13 -18.15
CA THR A 122 13.81 -18.23 -19.12
C THR A 122 12.92 -18.14 -20.36
N ASN A 123 12.49 -16.94 -20.71
CA ASN A 123 11.55 -16.70 -21.82
C ASN A 123 10.30 -17.60 -21.74
N GLY A 124 9.75 -17.78 -20.54
CA GLY A 124 8.55 -18.61 -20.33
C GLY A 124 8.77 -20.12 -20.37
N ILE A 125 10.01 -20.60 -20.53
CA ILE A 125 10.35 -22.03 -20.51
C ILE A 125 11.05 -22.36 -19.19
N ILE A 126 10.67 -23.48 -18.56
CA ILE A 126 11.39 -24.03 -17.41
C ILE A 126 12.74 -24.56 -17.90
N THR A 127 13.82 -23.94 -17.45
CA THR A 127 15.19 -24.30 -17.82
C THR A 127 15.88 -25.14 -16.75
N SER A 128 15.47 -25.03 -15.49
CA SER A 128 16.00 -25.84 -14.39
C SER A 128 15.02 -25.95 -13.23
N ILE A 129 15.11 -27.04 -12.47
CA ILE A 129 14.44 -27.25 -11.20
C ILE A 129 15.51 -27.75 -10.23
N ILE A 130 15.77 -26.99 -9.18
CA ILE A 130 16.83 -27.22 -8.19
C ILE A 130 16.27 -27.13 -6.77
#